data_AF-A0A7W3VUX7-F1
#
_entry.id   AF-A0A7W3VUX7-F1
#
_cell.length_a   1.000
_cell.length_b   1.000
_cell.length_c   1.000
_cell.angle_alpha   90.00
_cell.angle_beta   90.00
_cell.angle_gamma   90.00
#
_symmetry.space_group_name_H-M   'P 1'
#
loop_
_entity.id
_entity.type
_entity.pdbx_description
1 polymer ?
#
loop_
_entity_poly.entity_id
_entity_poly.type
_entity_poly.pdbx_seq_one_letter_code
_entity_poly.pdbx_strand_id
1 'polypeptide(L)'
;MGKPNWSSMHTVAEVGTPVYVDVFLNGWVPGKVTGYTPAGEVLVTASADRPGYKRGKEFSARPNAVTPRKHRYLKGGKYYVRGTWEFDGLAEEHQPSWASPDNA
;
A
#
# COMPACT_ATOMS: atom_id res chain seq x y z
N MET A 1 -1.23 -3.54 -30.94
CA MET A 1 -1.18 -4.02 -29.55
C MET A 1 -1.52 -2.83 -28.66
N GLY A 2 -2.74 -2.78 -28.11
CA GLY A 2 -3.19 -1.63 -27.33
C GLY A 2 -2.34 -1.48 -26.06
N LYS A 3 -1.81 -0.27 -25.81
CA LYS A 3 -1.17 0.03 -24.52
C LYS A 3 -2.19 -0.28 -23.41
N PRO A 4 -1.81 -0.95 -22.30
CA PRO A 4 -2.75 -1.22 -21.24
C PRO A 4 -3.27 0.11 -20.70
N ASN A 5 -4.59 0.26 -20.62
CA ASN A 5 -5.23 1.39 -19.96
C ASN A 5 -5.00 1.27 -18.45
N TRP A 6 -3.84 1.73 -17.98
CA TRP A 6 -3.44 1.65 -16.57
C TRP A 6 -4.32 2.51 -15.66
N SER A 7 -5.14 3.40 -16.25
CA SER A 7 -6.09 4.30 -15.61
C SER A 7 -7.33 3.61 -15.02
N SER A 8 -7.56 2.32 -15.30
CA SER A 8 -8.80 1.64 -14.89
C SER A 8 -8.73 0.87 -13.55
N MET A 9 -7.58 0.84 -12.88
CA MET A 9 -7.41 0.13 -11.60
C MET A 9 -7.19 1.12 -10.45
N HIS A 10 -8.23 1.88 -10.15
CA HIS A 10 -8.31 2.71 -8.95
C HIS A 10 -8.92 1.92 -7.77
N THR A 11 -8.59 2.28 -6.53
CA THR A 11 -9.08 1.61 -5.33
C THR A 11 -9.16 2.56 -4.16
N VAL A 12 -10.27 2.47 -3.44
CA VAL A 12 -10.39 3.00 -2.09
C VAL A 12 -10.03 1.88 -1.11
N ALA A 13 -9.01 2.13 -0.29
CA ALA A 13 -8.58 1.23 0.78
C ALA A 13 -9.24 1.69 2.09
N GLU A 14 -10.05 0.82 2.66
CA GLU A 14 -10.75 1.04 3.92
C GLU A 14 -10.06 0.35 5.10
N VAL A 15 -10.50 0.65 6.32
CA VAL A 15 -10.16 -0.15 7.50
C VAL A 15 -10.46 -1.62 7.22
N GLY A 16 -9.43 -2.43 7.40
CA GLY A 16 -9.47 -3.85 7.14
C GLY A 16 -8.98 -4.30 5.77
N THR A 17 -8.59 -3.36 4.91
CA THR A 17 -7.95 -3.67 3.63
C THR A 17 -6.63 -4.41 3.85
N PRO A 18 -6.41 -5.58 3.23
CA PRO A 18 -5.11 -6.24 3.24
C PRO A 18 -4.09 -5.43 2.44
N VAL A 19 -2.92 -5.18 3.04
CA VAL A 19 -1.86 -4.33 2.47
C VAL A 19 -0.49 -5.00 2.57
N TYR A 20 0.45 -4.49 1.80
CA TYR A 20 1.88 -4.65 2.04
C TYR A 20 2.47 -3.29 2.35
N VAL A 21 3.28 -3.21 3.39
CA VAL A 21 4.04 -1.99 3.73
C VAL A 21 5.49 -2.19 3.31
N ASP A 22 6.02 -1.29 2.49
CA ASP A 22 7.44 -1.25 2.16
C ASP A 22 8.23 -0.69 3.33
N VAL A 23 9.08 -1.52 3.93
CA VAL A 23 9.99 -1.11 4.98
C VAL A 23 11.39 -1.22 4.41
N PHE A 24 11.99 -0.07 4.07
CA PHE A 24 13.26 0.10 3.35
C PHE A 24 14.38 -0.89 3.73
N LEU A 25 14.45 -1.34 4.99
CA LEU A 25 15.45 -2.31 5.49
C LEU A 25 14.92 -3.73 5.77
N ASN A 26 13.61 -3.90 5.94
CA ASN A 26 12.99 -5.18 6.32
C ASN A 26 12.17 -5.80 5.18
N GLY A 27 12.17 -5.16 4.02
CA GLY A 27 11.34 -5.50 2.88
C GLY A 27 9.85 -5.31 3.18
N TRP A 28 9.02 -6.08 2.48
CA TRP A 28 7.58 -5.91 2.54
C TRP A 28 6.94 -6.64 3.71
N VAL A 29 6.24 -5.90 4.55
CA VAL A 29 5.48 -6.44 5.68
C VAL A 29 4.02 -6.61 5.27
N PRO A 30 3.48 -7.84 5.21
CA PRO A 30 2.05 -8.05 4.98
C PRO A 30 1.26 -7.62 6.22
N GLY A 31 0.16 -6.91 6.02
CA GLY A 31 -0.66 -6.41 7.11
C GLY A 31 -2.10 -6.14 6.69
N LYS A 32 -2.84 -5.58 7.63
CA LYS A 32 -4.22 -5.14 7.47
C LYS A 32 -4.34 -3.72 8.01
N VAL A 33 -4.97 -2.81 7.26
CA VAL A 33 -5.27 -1.45 7.73
C VAL A 33 -6.17 -1.55 8.96
N THR A 34 -5.85 -0.80 10.01
CA THR A 34 -6.66 -0.73 11.24
C THR A 34 -7.18 0.67 11.54
N GLY A 35 -6.66 1.69 10.85
CA GLY A 35 -7.10 3.06 11.01
C GLY A 35 -6.09 4.05 10.43
N TYR A 36 -6.22 5.30 10.85
CA TYR A 36 -5.42 6.41 10.36
C TYR A 36 -5.04 7.32 11.53
N THR A 37 -3.83 7.88 11.50
CA THR A 37 -3.40 8.85 12.52
C THR A 37 -3.80 10.26 12.11
N PRO A 38 -3.96 11.19 13.07
CA PRO A 38 -4.16 12.62 12.77
C PRO A 38 -3.02 13.26 11.96
N ALA A 39 -1.85 12.61 11.91
CA ALA A 39 -0.68 13.06 11.16
C ALA A 39 -0.63 12.51 9.72
N GLY A 40 -1.69 11.86 9.26
CA GLY A 40 -1.80 11.34 7.90
C GLY A 40 -1.07 10.01 7.65
N GLU A 41 -0.88 9.20 8.69
CA GLU A 41 -0.28 7.86 8.54
C GLU A 41 -1.34 6.77 8.57
N VAL A 42 -1.07 5.67 7.88
CA VAL A 42 -1.93 4.48 7.90
C VAL A 42 -1.49 3.58 9.04
N LEU A 43 -2.42 3.25 9.95
CA LEU A 43 -2.21 2.25 10.99
C LEU A 43 -2.41 0.85 10.41
N VAL A 44 -1.48 -0.05 10.72
CA VAL A 44 -1.43 -1.40 10.17
C VAL A 44 -1.11 -2.40 11.27
N THR A 45 -1.82 -3.53 11.28
CA THR A 45 -1.43 -4.72 12.05
C THR A 45 -0.73 -5.71 11.15
N ALA A 46 0.49 -6.12 11.52
CA ALA A 46 1.26 -7.14 10.80
C ALA A 46 0.53 -8.49 10.80
N SER A 47 0.37 -9.07 9.62
CA SER A 47 -0.34 -10.35 9.42
C SER A 47 0.59 -11.58 9.42
N ALA A 48 1.89 -11.38 9.31
CA ALA A 48 2.90 -12.44 9.36
C ALA A 48 4.22 -11.93 9.98
N ASP A 49 5.03 -12.86 10.46
CA ASP A 49 6.36 -12.57 11.00
C ASP A 49 7.33 -12.10 9.90
N ARG A 50 8.02 -11.00 10.18
CA ARG A 50 9.10 -10.39 9.41
C ARG A 50 10.19 -9.87 10.35
N PRO A 51 11.43 -9.67 9.89
CA PRO A 51 12.44 -8.97 10.66
C PRO A 51 11.90 -7.63 11.18
N GLY A 52 11.89 -7.43 12.49
CA GLY A 52 11.35 -6.22 13.14
C GLY A 52 9.82 -6.14 13.29
N TYR A 53 9.05 -7.06 12.70
CA TYR A 53 7.57 -7.05 12.74
C TYR A 53 7.00 -8.44 13.02
N LYS A 54 6.49 -8.64 14.23
CA LYS A 54 5.81 -9.88 14.62
C LYS A 54 4.34 -9.84 14.23
N ARG A 55 3.76 -10.99 13.93
CA ARG A 55 2.31 -11.11 13.71
C ARG A 55 1.55 -10.49 14.89
N GLY A 56 0.56 -9.65 14.59
CA GLY A 56 -0.21 -8.90 15.59
C GLY A 56 0.43 -7.59 16.05
N LYS A 57 1.69 -7.30 15.67
CA LYS A 57 2.31 -6.00 15.95
C LYS A 57 1.60 -4.90 15.19
N GLU A 58 1.22 -3.85 15.90
CA GLU A 58 0.71 -2.61 15.32
C GLU A 58 1.86 -1.63 15.03
N PHE A 59 1.73 -0.90 13.94
CA PHE A 59 2.66 0.14 13.52
C PHE A 59 1.97 1.08 12.54
N SER A 60 2.55 2.27 12.33
CA SER A 60 2.11 3.22 11.32
C SER A 60 3.09 3.28 10.15
N ALA A 61 2.61 3.71 8.99
CA ALA A 61 3.42 3.98 7.81
C ALA A 61 2.87 5.14 7.00
N ARG A 62 3.77 5.82 6.28
CA ARG A 62 3.37 6.84 5.31
C ARG A 62 2.55 6.21 4.19
N PRO A 63 1.50 6.88 3.67
CA PRO A 63 0.58 6.29 2.69
C PRO A 63 1.27 5.78 1.41
N ASN A 64 2.32 6.47 0.94
CA ASN A 64 3.13 6.04 -0.20
C ASN A 64 3.88 4.72 0.01
N ALA A 65 4.14 4.33 1.26
CA ALA A 65 4.76 3.04 1.58
C ALA A 65 3.74 1.89 1.68
N VAL A 66 2.43 2.18 1.63
CA VAL A 66 1.37 1.20 1.85
C VAL A 66 0.68 0.87 0.53
N THR A 67 0.78 -0.39 0.12
CA THR A 67 0.18 -0.90 -1.13
C THR A 67 -0.94 -1.89 -0.82
N PRO A 68 -2.20 -1.65 -1.25
CA PRO A 68 -3.25 -2.65 -1.11
C PRO A 68 -2.88 -3.91 -1.90
N ARG A 69 -3.10 -5.07 -1.28
CA ARG A 69 -2.59 -6.37 -1.76
C ARG A 69 -2.93 -6.65 -3.22
N LYS A 70 -4.11 -6.23 -3.69
CA LYS A 70 -4.58 -6.44 -5.07
C LYS A 70 -3.78 -5.68 -6.13
N HIS A 71 -3.03 -4.64 -5.75
CA HIS A 71 -2.17 -3.87 -6.65
C HIS A 71 -0.79 -4.52 -6.83
N ARG A 72 -0.49 -5.55 -6.04
CA ARG A 72 0.78 -6.27 -6.10
C ARG A 72 0.62 -7.60 -6.84
N TYR A 73 1.51 -7.86 -7.80
CA TYR A 73 1.50 -9.09 -8.58
C TYR A 73 2.92 -9.59 -8.83
N LEU A 74 3.06 -10.90 -9.05
CA LEU A 74 4.32 -11.56 -9.36
C LEU A 74 4.41 -11.80 -10.86
N LYS A 75 5.49 -11.35 -11.51
CA LYS A 75 5.76 -11.62 -12.93
C LYS A 75 7.24 -11.94 -13.10
N GLY A 76 7.58 -13.09 -13.68
CA GLY A 76 8.99 -13.47 -13.90
C GLY A 76 9.85 -13.47 -12.64
N GLY A 77 9.30 -13.89 -11.50
CA GLY A 77 10.01 -13.92 -10.21
C GLY A 77 10.19 -12.56 -9.52
N LYS A 78 9.72 -11.46 -10.12
CA LYS A 78 9.78 -10.11 -9.55
C LYS A 78 8.38 -9.62 -9.16
N TYR A 79 8.32 -8.89 -8.06
CA TYR A 79 7.08 -8.24 -7.63
C TYR A 79 6.94 -6.88 -8.30
N TYR A 80 5.72 -6.58 -8.74
CA TYR A 80 5.35 -5.33 -9.37
C TYR A 80 4.13 -4.74 -8.67
N VAL A 81 4.03 -3.42 -8.74
CA VAL A 81 2.91 -2.62 -8.25
C VAL A 81 2.25 -1.96 -9.46
N ARG A 82 0.91 -1.90 -9.50
CA ARG A 82 0.16 -1.24 -10.57
C ARG A 82 -1.11 -0.56 -10.06
N GLY A 83 -1.59 0.41 -10.81
CA GLY A 83 -2.82 1.15 -10.50
C GLY A 83 -2.58 2.21 -9.43
N THR A 84 -3.68 2.84 -9.01
CA THR A 84 -3.69 3.93 -8.03
C THR A 84 -4.62 3.56 -6.88
N TRP A 85 -4.38 4.12 -5.71
CA TRP A 85 -5.31 3.99 -4.60
C TRP A 85 -5.28 5.22 -3.69
N GLU A 86 -6.36 5.35 -2.95
CA GLU A 86 -6.54 6.28 -1.84
C GLU A 86 -6.98 5.50 -0.59
N PHE A 87 -6.88 6.15 0.56
CA PHE A 87 -7.35 5.62 1.84
C PHE A 87 -8.56 6.41 2.32
N ASP A 88 -9.67 5.72 2.58
CA ASP A 88 -10.98 6.33 2.89
C ASP A 88 -10.97 7.32 4.07
N GLY A 89 -10.12 7.09 5.06
CA GLY A 89 -10.02 7.91 6.26
C GLY A 89 -8.81 8.86 6.30
N LEU A 90 -8.13 9.08 5.17
CA LEU A 90 -7.09 10.10 5.06
C LEU A 90 -7.60 11.35 4.34
N ALA A 91 -7.20 12.51 4.84
CA ALA A 91 -7.40 13.78 4.16
C ALA A 91 -6.63 13.81 2.82
N GLU A 92 -7.11 14.60 1.86
CA GLU A 92 -6.59 14.64 0.48
C GLU A 92 -5.09 14.94 0.44
N GLU A 93 -4.61 15.86 1.28
CA GLU A 93 -3.21 16.26 1.40
C GLU A 93 -2.29 15.14 1.92
N HIS A 94 -2.86 14.08 2.48
CA HIS A 94 -2.15 12.90 2.97
C HIS A 94 -2.26 11.71 2.01
N GLN A 95 -3.07 11.80 0.97
CA GLN A 95 -3.22 10.69 0.03
C GLN A 95 -1.88 10.38 -0.67
N PRO A 96 -1.67 9.11 -1.04
CA PRO A 96 -0.49 8.74 -1.82
C PRO A 96 -0.40 9.54 -3.13
N SER A 97 0.81 9.95 -3.49
CA SER A 97 1.06 10.59 -4.78
C SER A 97 1.54 9.55 -5.79
N TRP A 98 0.72 9.30 -6.81
CA TRP A 98 1.09 8.43 -7.91
C TRP A 98 1.67 9.27 -9.04
N ALA A 99 2.89 8.94 -9.49
CA ALA A 99 3.33 9.44 -10.78
C ALA A 99 2.34 8.93 -11.84
N SER A 100 1.68 9.84 -12.55
CA SER A 100 0.92 9.44 -13.75
C SER A 100 1.87 8.64 -14.64
N PRO A 101 1.46 7.48 -15.18
CA PRO A 101 2.31 6.66 -16.05
C PRO A 101 2.77 7.39 -17.33
N ASP A 102 2.34 8.62 -17.55
CA ASP A 102 2.74 9.47 -18.68
C ASP A 102 4.05 10.25 -18.47
N ASN A 103 4.69 10.17 -17.30
CA ASN A 103 5.94 10.92 -16.98
C ASN A 103 7.14 10.03 -16.60
N ALA A 104 7.20 8.78 -17.07
CA ALA A 104 8.37 7.91 -16.92
C ALA A 104 8.88 7.38 -18.26
#